data_AF-A0A3B8ZKI6-F1
#
_entry.id   AF-A0A3B8ZKI6-F1
#
_cell.length_a   1.000
_cell.length_b   1.000
_cell.length_c   1.000
_cell.angle_alpha   90.00
_cell.angle_beta   90.00
_cell.angle_gamma   90.00
#
_symmetry.space_group_name_H-M   'P 1'
#
loop_
_entity.id
_entity.type
_entity.pdbx_description
1 polymer ?
#
loop_
_entity_poly.entity_id
_entity_poly.type
_entity_poly.pdbx_seq_one_letter_code
_entity_poly.pdbx_strand_id
1 'polypeptide(L)' 'PELDFHRAEIFIDEGLRVPVRYAAYDWPKKPGCECQVIEEYTYQNLKINVGLKDSDFDRKNPKYNF' A
#
# COMPACT_ATOMS: atom_id res chain seq x y z
N PRO A 1 -1.51 17.22 17.06
CA PRO A 1 -1.35 16.47 15.79
C PRO A 1 -2.74 16.13 15.25
N GLU A 2 -3.08 16.62 14.06
CA GLU A 2 -4.22 16.07 13.31
C GLU A 2 -3.86 14.65 12.88
N LEU A 3 -4.81 13.73 12.99
CA LEU A 3 -4.64 12.36 12.52
C LEU A 3 -4.96 12.35 11.01
N ASP A 4 -4.24 11.55 10.23
CA ASP A 4 -4.40 11.53 8.77
C ASP A 4 -5.64 10.73 8.31
N PHE A 5 -6.18 9.85 9.16
CA PHE A 5 -7.36 9.01 8.87
C PHE A 5 -8.11 8.60 10.15
N HIS A 6 -9.38 8.21 9.99
CA HIS A 6 -10.23 7.70 11.07
C HIS A 6 -10.10 6.19 11.27
N ARG A 7 -9.99 5.44 10.17
CA ARG A 7 -9.85 3.98 10.17
C ARG A 7 -8.91 3.53 9.05
N ALA A 8 -8.07 2.55 9.34
CA ALA A 8 -7.30 1.84 8.33
C ALA A 8 -7.63 0.35 8.38
N GLU A 9 -7.75 -0.26 7.21
CA GLU A 9 -7.90 -1.71 7.04
C GLU A 9 -6.67 -2.26 6.34
N ILE A 10 -6.09 -3.32 6.92
CA ILE A 10 -4.91 -4.01 6.38
C ILE A 10 -5.29 -5.46 6.15
N PHE A 11 -5.10 -5.93 4.91
CA PHE A 11 -5.36 -7.31 4.53
C PHE A 11 -4.03 -8.02 4.41
N ILE A 12 -3.86 -9.08 5.20
CA ILE A 12 -2.66 -9.90 5.23
C ILE A 12 -2.90 -11.18 4.44
N ASP A 13 -2.02 -11.48 3.49
CA ASP A 13 -2.03 -12.76 2.78
C ASP A 13 -1.72 -13.91 3.74
N GLU A 14 -2.54 -14.97 3.75
CA GLU A 14 -2.39 -16.07 4.71
C GLU A 14 -1.11 -16.88 4.50
N GLY A 15 -0.68 -17.08 3.26
CA GLY A 15 0.47 -17.91 2.93
C GLY A 15 1.80 -17.17 3.15
N LEU A 16 1.92 -15.97 2.57
CA LEU A 16 3.11 -15.14 2.63
C LEU A 16 3.21 -14.35 3.95
N ARG A 17 2.10 -14.14 4.66
CA ARG A 17 2.01 -13.35 5.90
C ARG A 17 2.49 -11.92 5.74
N VAL A 18 2.15 -11.29 4.62
CA VAL A 18 2.49 -9.90 4.30
C VAL A 18 1.24 -9.09 3.92
N PRO A 19 1.24 -7.75 4.10
CA PRO A 19 0.17 -6.90 3.62
C PRO A 19 0.03 -6.98 2.09
N VAL A 20 -1.17 -7.24 1.60
CA VAL A 20 -1.52 -7.24 0.17
C VAL A 20 -2.56 -6.20 -0.19
N ARG A 21 -3.22 -5.61 0.79
CA ARG A 21 -4.07 -4.44 0.59
C ARG A 21 -4.10 -3.54 1.82
N TYR A 22 -4.14 -2.25 1.56
CA TYR A 22 -4.33 -1.19 2.54
C TYR A 22 -5.44 -0.27 2.04
N ALA A 23 -6.38 0.07 2.92
CA ALA A 23 -7.42 1.05 2.67
C ALA A 23 -7.55 1.98 3.88
N ALA A 24 -7.42 3.29 3.66
CA ALA A 24 -7.65 4.29 4.68
C ALA A 24 -8.98 5.00 4.44
N TYR A 25 -9.67 5.26 5.54
CA TYR A 25 -10.98 5.89 5.57
C TYR A 25 -10.94 7.17 6.40
N ASP A 26 -11.55 8.21 5.86
CA ASP A 26 -11.75 9.50 6.52
C ASP A 26 -12.80 9.39 7.65
N TRP A 27 -12.93 10.44 8.46
CA TRP A 27 -14.00 10.56 9.43
C TRP A 27 -15.38 10.55 8.75
N PRO A 28 -16.40 9.98 9.40
CA PRO A 28 -17.76 10.02 8.87
C PRO A 28 -18.26 11.46 8.83
N LYS A 29 -18.84 11.90 7.72
CA LYS A 29 -19.36 13.27 7.55
C LYS A 29 -20.48 13.62 8.53
N LYS A 30 -21.19 12.60 9.03
CA LYS A 30 -22.23 12.69 10.06
C LYS A 30 -22.21 11.42 10.92
N PRO A 31 -22.63 11.47 12.19
CA PRO A 31 -22.75 10.26 13.02
C PRO A 31 -23.59 9.18 12.33
N GLY A 32 -23.05 7.96 12.25
CA GLY A 32 -23.72 6.80 11.63
C GLY A 32 -23.59 6.69 10.10
N CYS A 33 -22.97 7.66 9.42
CA CYS A 33 -22.63 7.51 8.00
C CYS A 33 -21.39 6.64 7.80
N GLU A 34 -21.29 6.01 6.62
CA GLU A 34 -20.09 5.29 6.22
C GLU A 34 -18.89 6.24 6.04
N CYS A 35 -17.73 5.77 6.51
CA CYS A 35 -16.46 6.45 6.31
C CYS A 35 -16.06 6.35 4.83
N GLN A 36 -15.61 7.45 4.25
CA GLN A 36 -15.22 7.49 2.84
C GLN A 36 -13.76 7.05 2.69
N VAL A 37 -13.45 6.28 1.65
CA VAL A 37 -12.06 5.92 1.33
C VAL A 37 -11.31 7.16 0.83
N ILE A 38 -10.12 7.39 1.37
CA ILE A 38 -9.21 8.47 0.93
C ILE A 38 -8.04 7.93 0.11
N GLU A 39 -7.55 6.75 0.44
CA GLU A 39 -6.51 6.05 -0.30
C GLU A 39 -6.70 4.54 -0.17
N GLU A 40 -6.39 3.84 -1.25
CA GLU A 40 -6.51 2.39 -1.34
C GLU A 40 -5.45 1.85 -2.30
N TYR A 41 -4.68 0.87 -1.82
CA TYR A 41 -3.64 0.20 -2.62
C TYR A 41 -3.83 -1.31 -2.51
N THR A 42 -3.86 -1.99 -3.66
CA THR A 42 -3.98 -3.45 -3.74
C THR A 42 -2.83 -4.02 -4.57
N TYR A 43 -2.03 -4.90 -3.95
CA TYR A 43 -0.90 -5.57 -4.57
C TYR A 43 -1.34 -6.94 -5.11
N GLN A 44 -1.22 -7.12 -6.42
CA GLN A 44 -1.55 -8.39 -7.08
C GLN A 44 -0.28 -9.05 -7.62
N ASN A 45 -0.28 -10.38 -7.70
CA ASN A 45 0.85 -11.17 -8.19
C ASN A 45 2.18 -10.89 -7.46
N LEU A 46 2.11 -10.75 -6.13
CA LEU A 46 3.28 -10.45 -5.31
C LEU A 46 4.32 -11.57 -5.40
N LYS A 47 5.56 -11.20 -5.74
CA LYS A 47 6.71 -12.10 -5.72
C LYS A 47 7.75 -11.53 -4.76
N ILE A 48 8.14 -12.33 -3.78
CA ILE A 48 9.18 -11.96 -2.80
C ILE A 48 10.53 -12.53 -3.21
N ASN A 49 11.61 -11.90 -2.76
CA ASN A 49 12.99 -12.39 -2.92
C ASN A 49 13.37 -12.71 -4.37
N VAL A 50 12.93 -11.90 -5.34
CA VAL A 50 13.16 -12.12 -6.78
C VAL A 50 14.60 -11.88 -7.25
N GLY A 51 15.53 -11.59 -6.34
CA GLY A 51 16.94 -11.39 -6.64
C GLY A 51 17.30 -10.00 -7.20
N LEU A 52 16.58 -8.95 -6.77
CA LEU A 52 16.95 -7.57 -7.06
C LEU A 52 18.36 -7.27 -6.51
N LYS A 53 19.14 -6.50 -7.27
CA LYS A 53 20.51 -6.09 -6.95
C LYS A 53 20.58 -4.59 -6.74
N ASP A 54 21.66 -4.09 -6.15
CA ASP A 54 21.88 -2.64 -5.95
C ASP A 54 21.76 -1.84 -7.26
N SER A 55 22.20 -2.43 -8.39
CA SER A 55 22.05 -1.83 -9.72
C SER A 55 20.59 -1.61 -10.14
N ASP A 56 19.66 -2.40 -9.61
CA ASP A 56 18.21 -2.26 -9.86
C ASP A 56 17.58 -1.12 -9.05
N PHE A 57 18.41 -0.35 -8.33
CA PHE A 57 18.00 0.88 -7.62
C PHE A 57 18.92 2.06 -7.98
N ASP A 58 19.85 1.90 -8.92
CA ASP A 58 20.74 2.97 -9.37
C ASP A 58 20.04 3.83 -10.43
N ARG A 59 19.79 5.10 -10.09
CA ARG A 59 19.19 6.10 -11.00
C ARG A 59 20.01 6.33 -12.28
N LYS A 60 21.32 6.00 -12.28
CA LYS A 60 22.22 6.11 -13.43
C LYS A 60 22.37 4.80 -14.19
N ASN A 61 21.63 3.75 -13.84
CA ASN A 61 21.73 2.45 -14.52
C ASN A 61 21.44 2.62 -16.02
N PRO A 62 22.41 2.34 -16.91
CA PRO A 62 22.27 2.57 -18.34
C PRO A 62 21.23 1.66 -19.01
N LYS A 63 20.73 0.64 -18.29
CA LYS A 63 19.62 -0.22 -18.76
C LYS A 63 18.26 0.44 -18.61
N TYR A 64 18.13 1.49 -17.79
CA TYR A 64 16.88 2.22 -17.68
C TYR A 64 16.70 3.17 -18.85
N ASN A 65 15.50 3.17 -19.40
CA ASN A 65 15.15 3.89 -20.62
C ASN A 65 14.29 5.11 -20.29
N PHE A 66 14.76 5.92 -19.34
CA PHE A 66 14.12 7.17 -18.93
C PHE A 66 14.22 8.26 -19.99
#